data_AF-A0AA96X5R7-F1
#
_entry.id   AF-A0AA96X5R7-F1
#
_cell.length_a   1.000
_cell.length_b   1.000
_cell.length_c   1.000
_cell.angle_alpha   90.00
_cell.angle_beta   90.00
_cell.angle_gamma   90.00
#
_symmetry.space_group_name_H-M   'P 1'
#
loop_
_entity.id
_entity.type
_entity.pdbx_description
1 polymer ?
#
loop_
_entity_poly.entity_id
_entity_poly.type
_entity_poly.pdbx_seq_one_letter_code
_entity_poly.pdbx_strand_id
1 'polypeptide(L)'
;MQFCKQLVARSSFIVALSLIAAPVSAQMTDAQIVRLVEAMRQASKPEKPVTGLYSDWQVKPENVTRWSKQCGGKELSPTEFQANAAAARSIVTCVMRDAVKQYARDTNETTAVQRLAAWWMTGDPTKFNARETAPYVQKVVKAYQVTEPGKPTAKTFYDRYMAAGIEAAQRKDQKTARLYFQRALDERPRDQSALQAIRNLTPPVRGSNPNSPITEQPSQR
;
A
#
# COMPACT_ATOMS: atom_id res chain seq x y z
N MET A 1 45.73 30.11 -67.50
CA MET A 1 45.34 31.46 -67.02
C MET A 1 44.55 31.30 -65.73
N GLN A 2 44.89 32.12 -64.73
CA GLN A 2 44.16 32.49 -63.51
C GLN A 2 43.78 31.44 -62.45
N PHE A 3 44.51 31.55 -61.34
CA PHE A 3 44.15 31.24 -59.96
C PHE A 3 42.83 31.92 -59.52
N CYS A 4 42.06 31.27 -58.64
CA CYS A 4 41.59 31.93 -57.42
C CYS A 4 41.18 30.96 -56.30
N LYS A 5 42.00 31.03 -55.23
CA LYS A 5 41.67 31.03 -53.79
C LYS A 5 41.13 29.76 -53.10
N GLN A 6 41.99 29.31 -52.18
CA GLN A 6 41.66 28.54 -50.99
C GLN A 6 40.58 29.22 -50.14
N LEU A 7 39.70 28.41 -49.55
CA LEU A 7 39.11 28.69 -48.24
C LEU A 7 39.43 27.51 -47.30
N VAL A 8 40.00 27.89 -46.17
CA VAL A 8 40.51 27.05 -45.09
C VAL A 8 39.39 26.72 -44.12
N ALA A 9 39.36 25.45 -43.68
CA ALA A 9 38.79 24.94 -42.42
C ALA A 9 37.25 25.00 -42.28
N ARG A 10 36.57 24.07 -41.61
CA ARG A 10 36.92 23.31 -40.41
C ARG A 10 36.22 21.95 -40.42
N SER A 11 36.93 20.91 -40.00
CA SER A 11 36.34 19.62 -39.64
C SER A 11 35.38 19.80 -38.46
N SER A 12 34.08 19.68 -38.71
CA SER A 12 33.08 19.52 -37.65
C SER A 12 32.74 18.04 -37.55
N PHE A 13 33.51 17.30 -36.75
CA PHE A 13 33.02 16.05 -36.18
C PHE A 13 31.87 16.42 -35.24
N ILE A 14 30.64 16.29 -35.71
CA ILE A 14 29.46 16.27 -34.83
C ILE A 14 29.51 14.93 -34.12
N VAL A 15 30.12 14.89 -32.93
CA VAL A 15 29.93 13.79 -31.98
C VAL A 15 28.49 13.90 -31.51
N ALA A 16 27.59 13.19 -32.18
CA ALA A 16 26.23 12.98 -31.72
C ALA A 16 26.30 12.14 -30.44
N LEU A 17 26.40 12.81 -29.29
CA LEU A 17 26.28 12.20 -27.98
C LEU A 17 24.83 11.74 -27.82
N SER A 18 24.54 10.53 -28.30
CA SER A 18 23.27 9.88 -28.07
C SER A 18 23.19 9.60 -26.57
N LEU A 19 22.39 10.39 -25.83
CA LEU A 19 21.96 10.00 -24.49
C LEU A 19 21.09 8.75 -24.64
N ILE A 20 21.72 7.58 -24.52
CA ILE A 20 20.99 6.33 -24.32
C ILE A 20 20.42 6.44 -22.90
N ALA A 21 19.17 6.84 -22.77
CA ALA A 21 18.44 6.69 -21.52
C ALA A 21 18.43 5.19 -21.22
N ALA A 22 19.27 4.75 -20.29
CA ALA A 22 19.20 3.39 -19.78
C ALA A 22 17.76 3.16 -19.31
N PRO A 23 17.14 2.00 -19.64
CA PRO A 23 15.82 1.70 -19.12
C PRO A 23 15.96 1.66 -17.60
N VAL A 24 15.43 2.69 -16.92
CA VAL A 24 15.17 2.61 -15.48
C VAL A 24 14.27 1.40 -15.33
N SER A 25 14.82 0.32 -14.79
CA SER A 25 14.06 -0.87 -14.48
C SER A 25 13.06 -0.44 -13.42
N ALA A 26 11.83 -0.17 -13.84
CA ALA A 26 10.78 0.35 -12.99
C ALA A 26 10.32 -0.77 -12.04
N GLN A 27 11.07 -0.95 -10.95
CA GLN A 27 10.61 -1.77 -9.83
C GLN A 27 9.30 -1.19 -9.34
N MET A 28 8.31 -2.05 -9.06
CA MET A 28 7.02 -1.61 -8.55
C MET A 28 7.24 -0.76 -7.28
N THR A 29 6.69 0.45 -7.29
CA THR A 29 6.69 1.36 -6.14
C THR A 29 5.87 0.78 -4.98
N ASP A 30 6.12 1.22 -3.76
CA ASP A 30 5.31 0.81 -2.60
C ASP A 30 3.80 1.05 -2.82
N ALA A 31 3.42 2.12 -3.52
CA ALA A 31 2.03 2.40 -3.87
C ALA A 31 1.44 1.35 -4.81
N GLN A 32 2.21 0.90 -5.81
CA GLN A 32 1.82 -0.19 -6.71
C GLN A 32 1.73 -1.52 -5.97
N ILE A 33 2.63 -1.81 -5.03
CA ILE A 33 2.59 -3.02 -4.20
C ILE A 33 1.33 -3.04 -3.32
N VAL A 34 1.02 -1.92 -2.64
CA VAL A 34 -0.21 -1.81 -1.84
C VAL A 34 -1.47 -1.96 -2.71
N ARG A 35 -1.47 -1.40 -3.93
CA ARG A 35 -2.57 -1.58 -4.90
C ARG A 35 -2.71 -3.04 -5.33
N LEU A 36 -1.61 -3.75 -5.56
CA LEU A 36 -1.62 -5.17 -5.90
C LEU A 36 -2.20 -6.02 -4.77
N VAL A 37 -1.75 -5.79 -3.54
CA VAL A 37 -2.28 -6.48 -2.35
C VAL A 37 -3.80 -6.26 -2.25
N GLU A 38 -4.29 -5.08 -2.58
CA GLU A 38 -5.73 -4.81 -2.61
C GLU A 38 -6.49 -5.47 -3.74
N ALA A 39 -5.90 -5.49 -4.93
CA ALA A 39 -6.46 -6.20 -6.06
C ALA A 39 -6.61 -7.70 -5.75
N MET A 40 -5.60 -8.29 -5.10
CA MET A 40 -5.63 -9.68 -4.64
C MET A 40 -6.71 -9.93 -3.60
N ARG A 41 -6.88 -9.02 -2.63
CA ARG A 41 -7.96 -9.10 -1.64
C ARG A 41 -9.34 -9.12 -2.31
N GLN A 42 -9.55 -8.26 -3.31
CA GLN A 42 -10.81 -8.19 -4.05
C GLN A 42 -11.05 -9.44 -4.89
N ALA A 43 -10.01 -9.94 -5.57
CA ALA A 43 -10.06 -11.15 -6.38
C ALA A 43 -10.25 -12.42 -5.52
N SER A 44 -9.82 -12.37 -4.26
CA SER A 44 -9.88 -13.47 -3.29
C SER A 44 -11.20 -13.56 -2.56
N LYS A 45 -12.21 -12.73 -2.85
CA LYS A 45 -13.56 -12.92 -2.32
C LYS A 45 -14.19 -14.13 -3.01
N PRO A 46 -14.27 -15.30 -2.35
CA PRO A 46 -14.83 -16.44 -3.03
C PRO A 46 -16.36 -16.33 -3.03
N GLU A 47 -17.02 -16.92 -4.02
CA GLU A 47 -18.49 -17.01 -4.05
C GLU A 47 -19.03 -17.91 -2.93
N LYS A 48 -18.18 -18.81 -2.41
CA LYS A 48 -18.44 -19.70 -1.27
C LYS A 48 -17.22 -19.70 -0.34
N PRO A 49 -17.38 -19.74 0.98
CA PRO A 49 -16.25 -19.80 1.91
C PRO A 49 -15.31 -20.97 1.57
N VAL A 50 -14.04 -20.67 1.27
CA VAL A 50 -13.02 -21.71 1.10
C VAL A 50 -12.54 -22.13 2.49
N THR A 51 -12.93 -23.32 2.92
CA THR A 51 -12.57 -23.85 4.23
C THR A 51 -11.05 -24.07 4.33
N GLY A 52 -10.44 -23.61 5.42
CA GLY A 52 -9.01 -23.83 5.70
C GLY A 52 -8.07 -22.75 5.15
N LEU A 53 -8.60 -21.64 4.61
CA LEU A 53 -7.82 -20.44 4.26
C LEU A 53 -8.21 -19.27 5.16
N TYR A 54 -7.25 -18.38 5.44
CA TYR A 54 -7.38 -17.35 6.46
C TYR A 54 -7.16 -15.95 5.89
N SER A 55 -7.84 -14.98 6.51
CA SER A 55 -7.99 -13.57 6.12
C SER A 55 -8.67 -13.38 4.75
N ASP A 56 -8.92 -12.11 4.41
CA ASP A 56 -9.43 -11.71 3.09
C ASP A 56 -8.50 -12.11 1.92
N TRP A 57 -7.23 -12.44 2.18
CA TRP A 57 -6.25 -12.84 1.17
C TRP A 57 -6.12 -14.36 0.99
N GLN A 58 -6.94 -15.15 1.69
CA GLN A 58 -6.98 -16.61 1.57
C GLN A 58 -5.60 -17.27 1.77
N VAL A 59 -4.92 -16.92 2.87
CA VAL A 59 -3.60 -17.44 3.22
C VAL A 59 -3.72 -18.82 3.86
N LYS A 60 -2.86 -19.76 3.45
CA LYS A 60 -2.78 -21.10 4.06
C LYS A 60 -2.24 -21.03 5.50
N PRO A 61 -2.72 -21.86 6.44
CA PRO A 61 -2.33 -21.79 7.86
C PRO A 61 -0.81 -21.91 8.07
N GLU A 62 -0.12 -22.76 7.32
CA GLU A 62 1.34 -22.95 7.41
C GLU A 62 2.13 -21.68 7.05
N ASN A 63 1.58 -20.83 6.18
CA ASN A 63 2.19 -19.57 5.80
C ASN A 63 1.95 -18.49 6.85
N VAL A 64 0.82 -18.52 7.56
CA VAL A 64 0.48 -17.52 8.59
C VAL A 64 1.59 -17.43 9.63
N THR A 65 1.95 -18.55 10.26
CA THR A 65 2.93 -18.58 11.34
C THR A 65 4.31 -18.12 10.86
N ARG A 66 4.76 -18.61 9.70
CA ARG A 66 6.07 -18.24 9.14
C ARG A 66 6.14 -16.76 8.77
N TRP A 67 5.14 -16.27 8.03
CA TRP A 67 5.14 -14.88 7.55
C TRP A 67 4.93 -13.87 8.66
N SER A 68 4.09 -14.17 9.66
CA SER A 68 3.92 -13.29 10.81
C SER A 68 5.21 -13.14 11.61
N LYS A 69 5.98 -14.21 11.81
CA LYS A 69 7.31 -14.12 12.43
C LYS A 69 8.27 -13.25 11.62
N GLN A 70 8.38 -13.51 10.32
CA GLN A 70 9.32 -12.82 9.43
C GLN A 70 8.97 -11.33 9.23
N CYS A 71 7.70 -11.02 9.01
CA CYS A 71 7.23 -9.68 8.62
C CYS A 71 6.62 -8.87 9.76
N GLY A 72 6.14 -9.54 10.82
CA GLY A 72 5.50 -8.92 11.99
C GLY A 72 6.30 -9.05 13.29
N GLY A 73 7.45 -9.75 13.27
CA GLY A 73 8.33 -9.93 14.43
C GLY A 73 7.81 -10.90 15.49
N LYS A 74 6.62 -11.48 15.31
CA LYS A 74 6.04 -12.47 16.22
C LYS A 74 5.16 -13.44 15.46
N GLU A 75 5.10 -14.68 15.94
CA GLU A 75 4.20 -15.68 15.38
C GLU A 75 2.75 -15.33 15.73
N LEU A 76 1.88 -15.42 14.73
CA LEU A 76 0.43 -15.38 14.88
C LEU A 76 -0.14 -16.75 14.54
N SER A 77 -1.18 -17.16 15.28
CA SER A 77 -2.04 -18.27 14.86
C SER A 77 -2.92 -17.86 13.67
N PRO A 78 -3.42 -18.83 12.89
CA PRO A 78 -4.36 -18.56 11.80
C PRO A 78 -5.61 -17.79 12.24
N THR A 79 -6.14 -18.06 13.45
CA THR A 79 -7.29 -17.36 14.01
C THR A 79 -6.98 -15.91 14.38
N GLU A 80 -5.81 -15.64 14.99
CA GLU A 80 -5.39 -14.27 15.30
C GLU A 80 -5.14 -13.46 14.03
N PHE A 81 -4.56 -14.08 13.00
CA PHE A 81 -4.35 -13.47 11.70
C PHE A 81 -5.67 -13.14 11.00
N GLN A 82 -6.64 -14.06 11.03
CA GLN A 82 -7.99 -13.84 10.52
C GLN A 82 -8.73 -12.70 11.25
N ALA A 83 -8.58 -12.64 12.57
CA ALA A 83 -9.26 -11.64 13.41
C ALA A 83 -8.67 -10.22 13.27
N ASN A 84 -7.44 -10.09 12.77
CA ASN A 84 -6.74 -8.81 12.65
C ASN A 84 -6.38 -8.47 11.20
N ALA A 85 -7.35 -7.92 10.47
CA ALA A 85 -7.19 -7.53 9.07
C ALA A 85 -6.03 -6.55 8.83
N ALA A 86 -5.71 -5.68 9.79
CA ALA A 86 -4.59 -4.74 9.67
C ALA A 86 -3.23 -5.46 9.74
N ALA A 87 -3.07 -6.38 10.69
CA ALA A 87 -1.88 -7.22 10.76
C ALA A 87 -1.75 -8.11 9.52
N ALA A 88 -2.85 -8.71 9.06
CA ALA A 88 -2.87 -9.51 7.84
C ALA A 88 -2.42 -8.71 6.61
N ARG A 89 -2.98 -7.52 6.40
CA ARG A 89 -2.58 -6.59 5.32
C ARG A 89 -1.09 -6.28 5.39
N SER A 90 -0.59 -5.91 6.56
CA SER A 90 0.82 -5.53 6.76
C SER A 90 1.77 -6.68 6.41
N ILE A 91 1.48 -7.88 6.92
CA ILE A 91 2.26 -9.09 6.66
C ILE A 91 2.21 -9.46 5.18
N VAL A 92 1.02 -9.49 4.56
CA VAL A 92 0.88 -9.78 3.12
C VAL A 92 1.62 -8.76 2.27
N THR A 93 1.58 -7.47 2.63
CA THR A 93 2.33 -6.42 1.93
C THR A 93 3.83 -6.62 2.04
N CYS A 94 4.34 -6.99 3.22
CA CYS A 94 5.75 -7.34 3.40
C CYS A 94 6.17 -8.52 2.52
N VAL A 95 5.41 -9.62 2.55
CA VAL A 95 5.65 -10.80 1.70
C VAL A 95 5.61 -10.42 0.21
N MET A 96 4.69 -9.55 -0.19
CA MET A 96 4.58 -9.09 -1.58
C MET A 96 5.79 -8.26 -2.00
N ARG A 97 6.38 -7.42 -1.13
CA ARG A 97 7.63 -6.70 -1.45
C ARG A 97 8.76 -7.66 -1.79
N ASP A 98 8.89 -8.74 -1.03
CA ASP A 98 9.92 -9.74 -1.29
C ASP A 98 9.63 -10.53 -2.56
N ALA A 99 8.37 -10.88 -2.81
CA ALA A 99 7.95 -11.51 -4.06
C ALA A 99 8.22 -10.64 -5.30
N VAL A 100 7.98 -9.32 -5.21
CA VAL A 100 8.27 -8.36 -6.28
C VAL A 100 9.76 -8.38 -6.63
N LYS A 101 10.64 -8.35 -5.61
CA LYS A 101 12.09 -8.42 -5.81
C LYS A 101 12.52 -9.72 -6.48
N GLN A 102 11.77 -10.81 -6.34
CA GLN A 102 12.13 -12.11 -6.87
C GLN A 102 11.53 -12.38 -8.26
N TYR A 103 10.28 -12.00 -8.50
CA TYR A 103 9.49 -12.46 -9.65
C TYR A 103 9.08 -11.36 -10.63
N ALA A 104 9.28 -10.10 -10.26
CA ALA A 104 8.82 -8.93 -11.02
C ALA A 104 9.95 -7.94 -11.38
N ARG A 105 11.22 -8.35 -11.26
CA ARG A 105 12.33 -7.51 -11.76
C ARG A 105 12.27 -7.41 -13.29
N ASP A 106 12.64 -6.24 -13.78
CA ASP A 106 12.93 -5.95 -15.19
C ASP A 106 11.78 -6.30 -16.14
N THR A 107 10.53 -6.23 -15.66
CA THR A 107 9.34 -6.51 -16.44
C THR A 107 8.35 -5.35 -16.37
N ASN A 108 7.45 -5.26 -17.35
CA ASN A 108 6.40 -4.25 -17.30
C ASN A 108 5.39 -4.56 -16.17
N GLU A 109 4.74 -3.51 -15.66
CA GLU A 109 3.84 -3.59 -14.50
C GLU A 109 2.73 -4.64 -14.65
N THR A 110 2.11 -4.76 -15.84
CA THR A 110 1.05 -5.76 -16.08
C THR A 110 1.57 -7.18 -15.95
N THR A 111 2.75 -7.45 -16.54
CA THR A 111 3.39 -8.78 -16.46
C THR A 111 3.83 -9.09 -15.03
N ALA A 112 4.33 -8.08 -14.30
CA ALA A 112 4.65 -8.20 -12.88
C ALA A 112 3.43 -8.61 -12.06
N VAL A 113 2.30 -7.91 -12.24
CA VAL A 113 1.02 -8.20 -11.57
C VAL A 113 0.53 -9.62 -11.88
N GLN A 114 0.61 -10.03 -13.15
CA GLN A 114 0.23 -11.39 -13.57
C GLN A 114 1.07 -12.46 -12.89
N ARG A 115 2.40 -12.30 -12.90
CA ARG A 115 3.35 -13.24 -12.27
C ARG A 115 3.14 -13.34 -10.77
N LEU A 116 2.98 -12.20 -10.10
CA LEU A 116 2.79 -12.15 -8.65
C LEU A 116 1.44 -12.78 -8.24
N ALA A 117 0.39 -12.56 -9.03
CA ALA A 117 -0.90 -13.22 -8.81
C ALA A 117 -0.81 -14.74 -9.01
N ALA A 118 -0.11 -15.21 -10.05
CA ALA A 118 0.08 -16.64 -10.29
C ALA A 118 0.93 -17.31 -9.19
N TRP A 119 2.02 -16.65 -8.78
CA TRP A 119 2.85 -17.08 -7.68
C TRP A 119 2.05 -17.14 -6.37
N TRP A 120 1.19 -16.15 -6.09
CA TRP A 120 0.36 -16.18 -4.90
C TRP A 120 -0.55 -17.41 -4.85
N MET A 121 -1.19 -17.73 -5.97
CA MET A 121 -2.15 -18.82 -6.04
C MET A 121 -1.48 -20.21 -6.07
N THR A 122 -0.32 -20.32 -6.73
CA THR A 122 0.26 -21.63 -7.10
C THR A 122 1.68 -21.86 -6.61
N GLY A 123 2.36 -20.82 -6.14
CA GLY A 123 3.81 -20.83 -5.89
C GLY A 123 4.67 -20.69 -7.15
N ASP A 124 4.07 -20.67 -8.35
CA ASP A 124 4.79 -20.59 -9.63
C ASP A 124 4.37 -19.32 -10.41
N PRO A 125 5.28 -18.34 -10.57
CA PRO A 125 4.97 -17.08 -11.27
C PRO A 125 4.72 -17.27 -12.77
N THR A 126 5.11 -18.40 -13.37
CA THR A 126 4.99 -18.63 -14.82
C THR A 126 3.61 -19.14 -15.23
N LYS A 127 2.81 -19.63 -14.27
CA LYS A 127 1.47 -20.20 -14.52
C LYS A 127 0.36 -19.16 -14.70
N PHE A 128 0.69 -17.90 -14.97
CA PHE A 128 -0.30 -16.81 -15.05
C PHE A 128 -1.32 -16.96 -16.18
N ASN A 129 -0.99 -17.72 -17.22
CA ASN A 129 -1.89 -18.06 -18.33
C ASN A 129 -2.43 -19.51 -18.29
N ALA A 130 -2.11 -20.28 -17.26
CA ALA A 130 -2.61 -21.66 -17.13
C ALA A 130 -4.13 -21.66 -16.93
N ARG A 131 -4.84 -22.65 -17.50
CA ARG A 131 -6.32 -22.70 -17.52
C ARG A 131 -6.94 -22.56 -16.12
N GLU A 132 -6.32 -23.17 -15.11
CA GLU A 132 -6.79 -23.20 -13.73
C GLU A 132 -6.52 -21.88 -12.99
N THR A 133 -5.45 -21.18 -13.37
CA THR A 133 -4.93 -19.99 -12.67
C THR A 133 -5.39 -18.69 -13.34
N ALA A 134 -5.55 -18.69 -14.66
CA ALA A 134 -5.88 -17.53 -15.48
C ALA A 134 -7.15 -16.79 -15.00
N PRO A 135 -8.25 -17.46 -14.60
CA PRO A 135 -9.42 -16.76 -14.09
C PRO A 135 -9.14 -15.91 -12.85
N TYR A 136 -8.34 -16.42 -11.91
CA TYR A 136 -7.94 -15.65 -10.72
C TYR A 136 -7.02 -14.49 -11.11
N VAL A 137 -6.00 -14.74 -11.94
CA VAL A 137 -5.05 -13.71 -12.39
C VAL A 137 -5.77 -12.58 -13.11
N GLN A 138 -6.74 -12.88 -13.98
CA GLN A 138 -7.55 -11.86 -14.66
C GLN A 138 -8.37 -11.02 -13.68
N LYS A 139 -8.96 -11.63 -12.64
CA LYS A 139 -9.66 -10.88 -11.57
C LYS A 139 -8.70 -9.92 -10.86
N VAL A 140 -7.47 -10.35 -10.55
CA VAL A 140 -6.44 -9.50 -9.93
C VAL A 140 -6.05 -8.36 -10.88
N VAL A 141 -5.72 -8.64 -12.13
CA VAL A 141 -5.33 -7.62 -13.12
C VAL A 141 -6.44 -6.59 -13.29
N LYS A 142 -7.70 -7.02 -13.43
CA LYS A 142 -8.85 -6.12 -13.52
C LYS A 142 -8.98 -5.25 -12.27
N ALA A 143 -8.93 -5.83 -11.08
CA ALA A 143 -9.01 -5.07 -9.83
C ALA A 143 -7.83 -4.09 -9.65
N TYR A 144 -6.64 -4.45 -10.14
CA TYR A 144 -5.45 -3.62 -10.11
C TYR A 144 -5.55 -2.42 -11.05
N GLN A 145 -6.06 -2.66 -12.26
CA GLN A 145 -6.20 -1.66 -13.33
C GLN A 145 -7.36 -0.68 -13.11
N VAL A 146 -8.29 -0.95 -12.18
CA VAL A 146 -9.38 -0.02 -11.79
C VAL A 146 -8.85 1.25 -11.07
N THR A 147 -7.59 1.60 -11.28
CA THR A 147 -6.98 2.87 -10.88
C THR A 147 -6.51 3.59 -12.14
N GLU A 148 -7.32 4.51 -12.65
CA GLU A 148 -6.86 5.39 -13.75
C GLU A 148 -5.68 6.26 -13.26
N PRO A 149 -4.55 6.28 -13.99
CA PRO A 149 -3.47 7.21 -13.71
C PRO A 149 -3.94 8.62 -14.08
N GLY A 150 -4.36 9.41 -13.08
CA GLY A 150 -4.71 10.82 -13.27
C GLY A 150 -5.90 11.33 -12.46
N LYS A 151 -6.67 10.47 -11.78
CA LYS A 151 -7.78 10.91 -10.92
C LYS A 151 -7.77 10.18 -9.58
N PRO A 152 -7.44 10.84 -8.45
CA PRO A 152 -7.52 10.22 -7.14
C PRO A 152 -8.99 10.04 -6.73
N THR A 153 -9.60 8.93 -7.16
CA THR A 153 -10.97 8.53 -6.74
C THR A 153 -11.12 7.04 -6.44
N ALA A 154 -10.02 6.30 -6.27
CA ALA A 154 -10.10 5.05 -5.51
C ALA A 154 -10.20 5.42 -4.03
N LYS A 155 -11.36 5.22 -3.38
CA LYS A 155 -11.48 5.38 -1.91
C LYS A 155 -10.48 4.44 -1.23
N THR A 156 -9.36 5.00 -0.80
CA THR A 156 -8.31 4.33 -0.05
C THR A 156 -8.88 3.81 1.28
N PHE A 157 -8.16 2.92 1.96
CA PHE A 157 -8.55 2.49 3.32
C PHE A 157 -8.62 3.69 4.25
N TYR A 158 -7.66 4.59 4.12
CA TYR A 158 -7.70 5.90 4.73
C TYR A 158 -9.02 6.63 4.42
N ASP A 159 -9.45 6.75 3.16
CA ASP A 159 -10.68 7.46 2.82
C ASP A 159 -11.94 6.79 3.40
N ARG A 160 -11.95 5.45 3.49
CA ARG A 160 -13.07 4.70 4.08
C ARG A 160 -13.10 4.86 5.60
N TYR A 161 -11.96 4.70 6.26
CA TYR A 161 -11.84 4.86 7.70
C TYR A 161 -12.08 6.31 8.13
N MET A 162 -11.58 7.27 7.38
CA MET A 162 -11.83 8.68 7.63
C MET A 162 -13.33 9.00 7.51
N ALA A 163 -13.99 8.54 6.44
CA ALA A 163 -15.42 8.74 6.26
C ALA A 163 -16.26 8.08 7.37
N ALA A 164 -15.96 6.83 7.72
CA ALA A 164 -16.66 6.11 8.78
C ALA A 164 -16.46 6.74 10.17
N GLY A 165 -15.25 7.26 10.44
CA GLY A 165 -14.96 7.99 11.67
C GLY A 165 -15.76 9.30 11.78
N ILE A 166 -15.88 10.05 10.68
CA ILE A 166 -16.68 11.27 10.62
C ILE A 166 -18.17 10.97 10.87
N GLU A 167 -18.71 9.94 10.21
CA GLU A 167 -20.11 9.54 10.39
C GLU A 167 -20.40 9.10 11.82
N ALA A 168 -19.53 8.29 12.42
CA ALA A 168 -19.67 7.90 13.83
C ALA A 168 -19.60 9.10 14.77
N ALA A 169 -18.71 10.07 14.49
CA ALA A 169 -18.61 11.31 15.26
C ALA A 169 -19.89 12.16 15.17
N GLN A 170 -20.49 12.26 13.98
CA GLN A 170 -21.78 12.95 13.78
C GLN A 170 -22.91 12.29 14.58
N ARG A 171 -22.89 10.96 14.70
CA ARG A 171 -23.82 10.17 15.53
C ARG A 171 -23.51 10.25 17.04
N LYS A 172 -22.50 11.03 17.44
CA LYS A 172 -21.96 11.13 18.82
C LYS A 172 -21.42 9.81 19.37
N ASP A 173 -21.16 8.82 18.52
CA ASP A 173 -20.48 7.57 18.89
C ASP A 173 -18.97 7.79 18.88
N GLN A 174 -18.47 8.42 19.93
CA GLN A 174 -17.05 8.77 20.06
C GLN A 174 -16.14 7.54 20.08
N LYS A 175 -16.62 6.40 20.60
CA LYS A 175 -15.85 5.16 20.69
C LYS A 175 -15.61 4.59 19.30
N THR A 176 -16.66 4.49 18.50
CA THR A 176 -16.58 4.01 17.11
C THR A 176 -15.81 5.00 16.23
N ALA A 177 -16.00 6.30 16.42
CA ALA A 177 -15.25 7.32 15.70
C ALA A 177 -13.74 7.22 15.97
N ARG A 178 -13.34 7.06 17.24
CA ARG A 178 -11.94 6.92 17.62
C ARG A 178 -11.31 5.68 16.99
N LEU A 179 -12.01 4.56 17.01
CA LEU A 179 -11.57 3.33 16.38
C LEU A 179 -11.28 3.56 14.89
N TYR A 180 -12.21 4.17 14.16
CA TYR A 180 -12.02 4.40 12.73
C TYR A 180 -10.88 5.39 12.44
N PHE A 181 -10.73 6.47 13.19
CA PHE A 181 -9.58 7.36 12.99
C PHE A 181 -8.23 6.71 13.34
N GLN A 182 -8.19 5.82 14.33
CA GLN A 182 -7.00 5.00 14.59
C GLN A 182 -6.67 4.10 13.40
N ARG A 183 -7.68 3.47 12.79
CA ARG A 183 -7.48 2.70 11.55
C ARG A 183 -6.98 3.56 10.38
N ALA A 184 -7.40 4.82 10.31
CA ALA A 184 -6.86 5.76 9.32
C ALA A 184 -5.38 6.09 9.57
N LEU A 185 -4.97 6.19 10.84
CA LEU A 185 -3.56 6.39 11.23
C LEU A 185 -2.71 5.13 11.05
N ASP A 186 -3.27 3.93 11.16
CA ASP A 186 -2.58 2.69 10.80
C ASP A 186 -2.13 2.73 9.33
N GLU A 187 -2.95 3.32 8.45
CA GLU A 187 -2.63 3.49 7.02
C GLU A 187 -1.75 4.72 6.75
N ARG A 188 -1.92 5.80 7.53
CA ARG A 188 -1.14 7.05 7.41
C ARG A 188 -0.72 7.60 8.79
N PRO A 189 0.39 7.11 9.36
CA PRO A 189 0.76 7.40 10.76
C PRO A 189 1.04 8.88 11.10
N ARG A 190 1.35 9.70 10.09
CA ARG A 190 1.66 11.13 10.24
C ARG A 190 0.55 12.05 9.73
N ASP A 191 -0.62 11.50 9.42
CA ASP A 191 -1.74 12.25 8.87
C ASP A 191 -2.33 13.21 9.91
N GLN A 192 -2.22 14.52 9.63
CA GLN A 192 -2.66 15.55 10.56
C GLN A 192 -4.19 15.58 10.71
N SER A 193 -4.93 15.20 9.67
CA SER A 193 -6.39 15.19 9.70
C SER A 193 -6.93 14.12 10.66
N ALA A 194 -6.40 12.90 10.59
CA ALA A 194 -6.80 11.81 11.47
C ALA A 194 -6.34 12.04 12.92
N LEU A 195 -5.13 12.57 13.13
CA LEU A 195 -4.65 13.00 14.45
C LEU A 195 -5.57 14.07 15.06
N GLN A 196 -5.93 15.09 14.27
CA GLN A 196 -6.84 16.14 14.73
C GLN A 196 -8.23 15.59 15.05
N ALA A 197 -8.74 14.67 14.24
CA ALA A 197 -10.05 14.06 14.46
C ALA A 197 -10.09 13.31 15.81
N ILE A 198 -9.04 12.55 16.17
CA ILE A 198 -8.93 11.90 17.49
C ILE A 198 -8.86 12.94 18.63
N ARG A 199 -8.10 14.03 18.45
CA ARG A 199 -8.05 15.12 19.44
C ARG A 199 -9.45 15.69 19.71
N ASN A 200 -10.21 15.94 18.65
CA ASN A 200 -11.57 16.50 18.73
C ASN A 200 -12.59 15.55 19.39
N LEU A 201 -12.31 14.23 19.43
CA LEU A 201 -13.16 13.25 20.12
C LEU A 201 -12.92 13.19 21.63
N THR A 202 -11.83 13.77 22.13
CA THR A 202 -11.55 13.78 23.56
C THR A 202 -12.18 15.05 24.14
N PRO A 203 -13.15 14.94 25.08
CA PRO A 203 -13.64 16.14 25.75
C PRO A 203 -12.46 16.85 26.43
N PRO A 204 -12.42 18.19 26.44
CA PRO A 204 -11.38 18.92 27.15
C PRO A 204 -11.34 18.40 28.59
N VAL A 205 -10.14 18.08 29.07
CA VAL A 205 -9.93 17.64 30.44
C VAL A 205 -10.58 18.69 31.35
N ARG A 206 -11.65 18.30 32.04
CA ARG A 206 -12.35 19.16 33.00
C ARG A 206 -11.38 19.38 34.17
N GLY A 207 -10.57 20.42 34.06
CA GLY A 207 -9.50 20.73 35.02
C GLY A 207 -8.54 21.84 34.58
N SER A 208 -8.42 22.17 33.30
CA SER A 208 -7.63 23.33 32.86
C SER A 208 -8.56 24.48 32.49
N ASN A 209 -8.94 25.29 33.47
CA ASN A 209 -9.56 26.59 33.24
C ASN A 209 -8.47 27.55 32.71
N PRO A 210 -8.58 28.10 31.48
CA PRO A 210 -7.59 29.03 30.94
C PRO A 210 -7.59 30.40 31.62
N ASN A 211 -8.58 30.69 32.48
CA ASN A 211 -8.79 31.99 33.12
C ASN A 211 -8.64 31.98 34.64
N SER A 212 -7.80 31.12 35.21
CA SER A 212 -7.39 31.30 36.61
C SER A 212 -6.24 32.32 36.67
N PRO A 213 -6.38 33.45 37.39
CA PRO A 213 -5.26 34.36 37.62
C PRO A 213 -4.13 33.60 38.31
N ILE A 214 -2.90 33.81 37.84
CA ILE A 214 -1.70 33.34 38.52
C ILE A 214 -1.59 34.16 39.82
N THR A 215 -2.16 33.66 40.90
CA THR A 215 -1.78 34.12 42.23
C THR A 215 -0.56 33.28 42.62
N GLU A 216 0.63 33.86 42.43
CA GLU A 216 1.83 33.37 43.11
C GLU A 216 1.52 33.34 44.61
N GLN A 217 1.54 32.15 45.20
CA GLN A 217 1.62 32.00 46.64
C GLN A 217 3.06 31.59 46.98
N PRO A 218 3.78 32.37 47.81
CA PRO A 218 5.21 32.22 47.97
C PRO A 218 5.56 30.98 48.79
N SER A 219 6.55 30.24 48.31
CA SER A 219 7.25 29.22 49.07
C SER A 219 7.94 29.87 50.28
N GLN A 220 7.41 29.66 51.48
CA GLN A 220 8.12 29.87 52.74
C GLN A 220 8.42 28.51 53.36
N ARG A 221 9.67 28.35 53.81
CA ARG A 221 10.18 27.20 54.56
C ARG A 221 9.50 27.08 55.92
#